data_AF-A0A1F8NJR3-F1
#
_entry.id   AF-A0A1F8NJR3-F1
#
_cell.length_a   1.000
_cell.length_b   1.000
_cell.length_c   1.000
_cell.angle_alpha   90.00
_cell.angle_beta   90.00
_cell.angle_gamma   90.00
#
_symmetry.space_group_name_H-M   'P 1'
#
loop_
_entity.id
_entity.type
_entity.pdbx_description
1 polymer ?
#
loop_
_entity_poly.entity_id
_entity_poly.type
_entity_poly.pdbx_seq_one_letter_code
_entity_poly.pdbx_strand_id
1 'polypeptide(L)'
;MIAYEAAVALATIPLHCAGFRTDGTGHHQTTFLALPPVMGMDLADLAVYFDTCRTKHNASAYDRTGSTSETEVEELLGAAAEFRAKVVSWLKANYAELIE
;
A
#
# COMPACT_ATOMS: atom_id res chain seq x y z
N MET A 1 -10.65 7.36 -1.10
CA MET A 1 -9.99 7.44 -2.43
C MET A 1 -9.61 6.05 -2.87
N ILE A 2 -10.08 5.61 -4.05
CA ILE A 2 -9.91 4.23 -4.56
C ILE A 2 -8.43 3.84 -4.69
N ALA A 3 -7.54 4.76 -5.08
CA ALA A 3 -6.11 4.49 -5.25
C ALA A 3 -5.40 4.14 -3.93
N TYR A 4 -5.75 4.81 -2.82
CA TYR A 4 -5.18 4.51 -1.50
C TYR A 4 -5.64 3.13 -1.01
N GLU A 5 -6.93 2.82 -1.17
CA GLU A 5 -7.48 1.50 -0.81
C GLU A 5 -6.84 0.39 -1.63
N ALA A 6 -6.58 0.64 -2.92
CA ALA A 6 -5.83 -0.28 -3.77
C ALA A 6 -4.41 -0.52 -3.25
N ALA A 7 -3.70 0.53 -2.80
CA ALA A 7 -2.37 0.39 -2.21
C ALA A 7 -2.38 -0.46 -0.93
N VAL A 8 -3.37 -0.27 -0.05
CA VAL A 8 -3.55 -1.13 1.14
C VAL A 8 -3.81 -2.58 0.72
N ALA A 9 -4.75 -2.82 -0.20
CA ALA A 9 -5.08 -4.16 -0.66
C ALA A 9 -3.90 -4.85 -1.35
N LEU A 10 -3.07 -4.11 -2.08
CA LEU A 10 -1.84 -4.65 -2.67
C LEU A 10 -0.83 -5.02 -1.59
N ALA A 11 -0.70 -4.22 -0.52
CA ALA A 11 0.24 -4.48 0.56
C ALA A 11 -0.18 -5.66 1.46
N THR A 12 -1.48 -5.97 1.56
CA THR A 12 -1.91 -7.14 2.34
C THR A 12 -1.59 -8.47 1.65
N ILE A 13 -1.53 -8.51 0.31
CA ILE A 13 -1.29 -9.75 -0.45
C ILE A 13 0.05 -10.42 -0.06
N PRO A 14 1.22 -9.75 -0.17
CA PRO A 14 2.51 -10.32 0.23
C PRO A 14 2.54 -10.76 1.69
N LEU A 15 1.93 -9.97 2.58
CA LEU A 15 1.83 -10.31 4.01
C LEU A 15 1.05 -11.61 4.21
N HIS A 16 -0.09 -11.77 3.53
CA HIS A 16 -0.88 -13.00 3.60
C HIS A 16 -0.14 -14.21 3.02
N CYS A 17 0.56 -14.06 1.88
CA CYS A 17 1.39 -15.12 1.32
C CYS A 17 2.51 -15.54 2.29
N ALA A 18 3.10 -14.58 3.01
CA ALA A 18 4.09 -14.82 4.05
C ALA A 18 3.48 -15.30 5.39
N GLY A 19 2.17 -15.51 5.48
CA GLY A 19 1.49 -16.03 6.66
C GLY A 19 1.10 -14.99 7.71
N PHE A 20 1.28 -13.70 7.42
CA PHE A 20 0.91 -12.59 8.30
C PHE A 20 -0.53 -12.12 8.06
N ARG A 21 -1.14 -11.58 9.11
CA ARG A 21 -2.43 -10.87 9.04
C ARG A 21 -2.37 -9.64 9.94
N THR A 22 -2.85 -8.51 9.44
CA THR A 22 -2.99 -7.27 10.20
C THR A 22 -4.48 -7.02 10.47
N ASP A 23 -4.83 -6.67 11.70
CA ASP A 23 -6.23 -6.42 12.10
C ASP A 23 -6.29 -5.31 13.16
N GLY A 24 -7.50 -4.81 13.43
CA GLY A 24 -7.78 -3.80 14.45
C GLY A 24 -7.47 -2.36 14.02
N THR A 25 -7.55 -1.46 15.00
CA THR A 25 -7.28 -0.04 14.79
C THR A 25 -5.84 0.18 14.35
N GLY A 26 -5.65 0.94 13.27
CA GLY A 26 -4.32 1.21 12.72
C GLY A 26 -3.76 0.10 11.83
N HIS A 27 -4.56 -0.91 11.46
CA HIS A 27 -4.05 -2.02 10.65
C HIS A 27 -3.41 -1.56 9.33
N HIS A 28 -3.90 -0.50 8.66
CA HIS A 28 -3.26 0.05 7.46
C HIS A 28 -1.79 0.45 7.70
N GLN A 29 -1.54 1.14 8.81
CA GLN A 29 -0.18 1.54 9.18
C GLN A 29 0.68 0.30 9.43
N THR A 30 0.15 -0.68 10.17
CA THR A 30 0.83 -1.96 10.42
C THR A 30 1.12 -2.71 9.12
N THR A 31 0.18 -2.71 8.16
CA THR A 31 0.35 -3.33 6.84
C THR A 31 1.55 -2.73 6.11
N PHE A 32 1.65 -1.39 6.07
CA PHE A 32 2.78 -0.74 5.39
C PHE A 32 4.10 -0.90 6.16
N LEU A 33 4.10 -0.80 7.49
CA LEU A 33 5.31 -1.02 8.30
C LEU A 33 5.89 -2.42 8.16
N ALA A 34 5.04 -3.43 8.02
CA ALA A 34 5.45 -4.82 7.86
C ALA A 34 5.86 -5.17 6.42
N LEU A 35 5.60 -4.30 5.44
CA LEU A 35 5.87 -4.58 4.03
C LEU A 35 7.37 -4.69 3.70
N PRO A 36 8.26 -3.73 4.09
CA PRO A 36 9.68 -3.83 3.80
C PRO A 36 10.37 -5.08 4.39
N PRO A 37 10.14 -5.49 5.65
CA PRO A 37 10.77 -6.72 6.16
C PRO A 37 10.23 -8.00 5.50
N VAL A 38 9.07 -7.97 4.83
CA VAL A 38 8.51 -9.13 4.11
C VAL A 38 9.02 -9.22 2.67
N MET A 39 9.03 -8.09 1.95
CA MET A 39 9.28 -8.08 0.50
C MET A 39 10.67 -7.59 0.10
N GLY A 40 11.34 -6.84 0.97
CA GLY A 40 12.60 -6.16 0.66
C GLY A 40 12.64 -4.74 1.21
N MET A 41 13.79 -4.36 1.77
CA MET A 41 13.98 -3.04 2.38
C MET A 41 13.97 -1.89 1.37
N ASP A 42 14.07 -2.17 0.07
CA ASP A 42 13.92 -1.20 -1.01
C ASP A 42 12.49 -0.61 -1.09
N LEU A 43 11.51 -1.23 -0.43
CA LEU A 43 10.15 -0.72 -0.32
C LEU A 43 9.93 0.25 0.86
N ALA A 44 10.96 0.54 1.67
CA ALA A 44 10.80 1.38 2.86
C ALA A 44 10.22 2.77 2.55
N ASP A 45 10.76 3.45 1.53
CA ASP A 45 10.30 4.78 1.15
C ASP A 45 8.86 4.76 0.63
N LEU A 46 8.50 3.72 -0.12
CA LEU A 46 7.15 3.52 -0.65
C LEU A 46 6.14 3.26 0.47
N ALA A 47 6.51 2.47 1.48
CA ALA A 47 5.69 2.21 2.66
C ALA A 47 5.45 3.50 3.48
N VAL A 48 6.48 4.32 3.67
CA VAL A 48 6.38 5.63 4.33
C VAL A 48 5.49 6.59 3.54
N TYR A 49 5.64 6.60 2.21
CA TYR A 49 4.78 7.40 1.33
C TYR A 49 3.30 7.01 1.49
N PHE A 50 2.96 5.72 1.42
CA PHE A 50 1.57 5.28 1.58
C PHE A 50 1.01 5.56 2.99
N ASP A 51 1.78 5.42 4.06
CA ASP A 51 1.32 5.82 5.40
C ASP A 51 1.11 7.34 5.52
N THR A 52 1.90 8.15 4.78
CA THR A 52 1.68 9.60 4.69
C THR A 52 0.35 9.89 3.97
N CYS A 53 0.07 9.20 2.87
CA CYS A 53 -1.20 9.30 2.14
C CYS A 53 -2.40 8.89 3.00
N ARG A 54 -2.25 7.96 3.96
CA ARG A 54 -3.30 7.59 4.93
C ARG A 54 -3.76 8.78 5.75
N THR A 55 -2.81 9.59 6.24
CA THR A 55 -3.12 10.76 7.07
C THR A 55 -3.91 11.80 6.27
N LYS A 56 -3.53 12.00 5.00
CA LYS A 56 -4.27 12.87 4.06
C LYS A 56 -5.65 12.32 3.71
N HIS A 57 -5.77 10.99 3.51
CA HIS A 57 -7.05 10.33 3.29
C HIS A 57 -8.01 10.57 4.45
N ASN A 58 -7.53 10.38 5.68
CA ASN A 58 -8.31 10.63 6.89
C ASN A 58 -8.72 12.10 7.00
N ALA A 59 -7.82 13.05 6.71
CA ALA A 59 -8.15 14.48 6.71
C ALA A 59 -9.21 14.84 5.64
N SER A 60 -9.06 14.34 4.40
CA SER A 60 -10.01 14.58 3.30
C SER A 60 -11.42 14.02 3.54
N ALA A 61 -11.55 12.99 4.38
CA ALA A 61 -12.83 12.42 4.75
C ALA A 61 -13.62 13.28 5.75
N TYR A 62 -12.93 14.13 6.53
CA TYR A 62 -13.54 14.99 7.55
C TYR A 62 -13.62 16.46 7.12
N ASP A 63 -12.72 16.93 6.25
CA ASP A 63 -12.68 18.32 5.81
C ASP A 63 -13.44 18.50 4.48
N ARG A 64 -14.62 19.15 4.56
CA ARG A 64 -15.57 19.33 3.46
C ARG A 64 -15.14 20.40 2.44
N THR A 65 -13.86 20.77 2.41
CA THR A 65 -13.29 21.84 1.58
C THR A 65 -11.88 21.45 1.07
N GLY A 66 -11.83 20.72 -0.04
CA GLY A 66 -10.80 20.84 -1.08
C GLY A 66 -9.32 20.64 -0.74
N SER A 67 -8.92 19.55 -0.07
CA SER A 67 -7.52 19.40 0.40
C SER A 67 -6.63 18.37 -0.34
N THR A 68 -7.10 17.72 -1.42
CA THR A 68 -6.24 16.90 -2.28
C THR A 68 -6.22 17.48 -3.69
N SER A 69 -5.04 17.87 -4.17
CA SER A 69 -4.84 18.35 -5.54
C SER A 69 -4.92 17.20 -6.55
N GLU A 70 -5.26 17.52 -7.81
CA GLU A 70 -5.27 16.55 -8.90
C GLU A 70 -3.89 15.87 -9.06
N THR A 71 -2.82 16.63 -8.93
CA THR A 71 -1.43 16.15 -8.94
C THR A 71 -1.18 15.09 -7.87
N GLU A 72 -1.64 15.28 -6.63
CA GLU A 72 -1.46 14.30 -5.56
C GLU A 72 -2.21 12.98 -5.83
N VAL A 73 -3.37 13.06 -6.50
CA VAL A 73 -4.11 11.86 -6.91
C VAL A 73 -3.37 11.11 -8.01
N GLU A 74 -2.82 11.83 -8.99
CA GLU A 74 -2.02 11.24 -10.07
C GLU A 74 -0.75 10.59 -9.54
N GLU A 75 -0.04 11.25 -8.61
CA GLU A 75 1.14 10.70 -7.94
C GLU A 75 0.81 9.40 -7.18
N LEU A 76 -0.29 9.38 -6.42
CA LEU A 76 -0.71 8.20 -5.69
C LEU A 76 -1.10 7.06 -6.63
N LEU A 77 -1.76 7.36 -7.75
CA LEU A 77 -2.11 6.36 -8.76
C LEU A 77 -0.86 5.77 -9.40
N GLY A 78 0.12 6.61 -9.75
CA GLY A 78 1.42 6.18 -10.28
C GLY A 78 2.18 5.29 -9.30
N ALA A 79 2.26 5.70 -8.03
CA ALA A 79 2.90 4.91 -6.98
C ALA A 79 2.21 3.57 -6.77
N ALA A 80 0.87 3.52 -6.77
CA ALA A 80 0.12 2.27 -6.64
C ALA A 80 0.34 1.33 -7.84
N ALA A 81 0.45 1.87 -9.06
CA ALA A 81 0.72 1.10 -10.27
C ALA A 81 2.15 0.50 -10.25
N GLU A 82 3.15 1.28 -9.87
CA GLU A 82 4.52 0.79 -9.67
C GLU A 82 4.55 -0.29 -8.59
N PHE A 83 3.88 -0.04 -7.46
CA PHE A 83 3.83 -0.99 -6.36
C PHE A 83 3.23 -2.33 -6.79
N ARG A 84 2.14 -2.30 -7.55
CA ARG A 84 1.53 -3.51 -8.12
C ARG A 84 2.52 -4.31 -8.95
N ALA A 85 3.34 -3.66 -9.77
CA ALA A 85 4.35 -4.37 -10.57
C ALA A 85 5.37 -5.08 -9.68
N LYS A 86 5.83 -4.42 -8.60
CA LYS A 86 6.74 -5.02 -7.61
C LYS A 86 6.10 -6.21 -6.88
N VAL A 87 4.84 -6.09 -6.44
CA VAL A 87 4.10 -7.20 -5.81
C VAL A 87 3.98 -8.39 -6.75
N VAL A 88 3.56 -8.18 -8.00
CA VAL A 88 3.42 -9.26 -8.98
C VAL A 88 4.78 -9.92 -9.26
N SER A 89 5.86 -9.15 -9.41
CA SER A 89 7.20 -9.70 -9.60
C SER A 89 7.65 -10.53 -8.41
N TRP A 90 7.42 -10.04 -7.19
CA TRP A 90 7.79 -10.74 -5.97
C TRP A 90 7.00 -12.04 -5.80
N LEU A 91 5.68 -12.01 -6.06
CA LEU A 91 4.85 -13.21 -6.00
C LEU A 91 5.32 -14.26 -7.00
N LYS A 92 5.62 -13.87 -8.26
CA LYS A 92 6.16 -14.81 -9.26
C LYS A 92 7.48 -15.45 -8.84
N ALA A 93 8.30 -14.74 -8.06
CA ALA A 93 9.60 -15.23 -7.62
C ALA A 93 9.52 -16.12 -6.37
N ASN A 94 8.54 -15.91 -5.48
CA ASN A 94 8.50 -16.53 -4.15
C ASN A 94 7.29 -17.45 -3.90
N TYR A 95 6.19 -17.24 -4.64
CA TYR A 95 4.90 -17.91 -4.47
C TYR A 95 4.24 -18.15 -5.85
N ALA A 96 5.01 -18.67 -6.80
CA ALA A 96 4.56 -18.87 -8.17
C ALA A 96 3.29 -19.76 -8.24
N GLU A 97 3.17 -20.71 -7.31
CA GLU A 97 2.04 -21.62 -7.15
C GLU A 97 0.71 -20.93 -6.81
N LEU A 98 0.73 -19.65 -6.41
CA LEU A 98 -0.47 -18.88 -6.06
C LEU A 98 -1.00 -18.01 -7.22
N ILE A 99 -0.31 -17.99 -8.37
CA ILE A 99 -0.64 -17.10 -9.51
C ILE A 99 -0.87 -17.86 -10.81
N GLU A 100 -0.74 -19.20 -10.81
CA GLU A 100 -1.06 -20.06 -11.96
C GLU A 100 -2.56 -20.43 -12.03
#